data_AF-A0A963H309-F1
#
_entry.id   AF-A0A963H309-F1
#
_cell.length_a   1.000
_cell.length_b   1.000
_cell.length_c   1.000
_cell.angle_alpha   90.00
_cell.angle_beta   90.00
_cell.angle_gamma   90.00
#
_symmetry.space_group_name_H-M   'P 1'
#
loop_
_entity.id
_entity.type
_entity.pdbx_description
1 polymer ?
#
loop_
_entity_poly.entity_id
_entity_poly.type
_entity_poly.pdbx_seq_one_letter_code
_entity_poly.pdbx_strand_id
1 'polypeptide(L)'
;AARDTPALAGLIETVPTFRSLTVRYDPLATTRASLEAAVRALAAGPPPDTAPPARQWTLPACYGGAFGPDLAAIADAAGLTPDETIALHTGADYVVYMLGFLPGFPFMGDVAPSLQRPRRAEPRLRVPAGSVAIANGLTAIYPWQSPGGWHLIGRCPVPLFDPRRDAPALLAPGDRVRFTAVAPDAFAALAEEVATGRHDPQRWCASP
;
A
#
# COMPACT_ATOMS: atom_id res chain seq x y z
N ALA A 1 -7.87 -6.80 11.96
CA ALA A 1 -7.36 -7.39 13.21
C ALA A 1 -7.64 -8.88 13.22
N ALA A 2 -6.63 -9.70 13.47
CA ALA A 2 -6.81 -11.13 13.71
C ALA A 2 -7.61 -11.28 15.01
N ARG A 3 -8.75 -11.98 14.97
CA ARG A 3 -9.44 -12.41 16.19
C ARG A 3 -8.43 -13.18 17.05
N ASP A 4 -8.54 -13.06 18.38
CA ASP A 4 -8.23 -14.15 19.32
C ASP A 4 -9.17 -15.32 18.99
N THR A 5 -8.92 -15.91 17.82
CA THR A 5 -9.58 -17.08 17.32
C THR A 5 -9.03 -18.20 18.17
N PRO A 6 -9.85 -19.08 18.78
CA PRO A 6 -9.31 -20.31 19.36
C PRO A 6 -8.38 -20.91 18.31
N ALA A 7 -7.09 -21.04 18.68
CA ALA A 7 -6.03 -21.33 17.71
C ALA A 7 -6.48 -22.54 16.88
N LEU A 8 -6.80 -22.29 15.61
CA LEU A 8 -7.28 -23.35 14.73
C LEU A 8 -6.16 -24.37 14.65
N ALA A 9 -6.39 -25.58 15.15
CA ALA A 9 -5.36 -26.60 15.20
C ALA A 9 -4.76 -26.80 13.80
N GLY A 10 -3.42 -26.80 13.73
CA GLY A 10 -2.68 -26.93 12.48
C GLY A 10 -2.63 -25.67 11.61
N LEU A 11 -3.26 -24.55 11.98
CA LEU A 11 -3.12 -23.30 11.24
C LEU A 11 -1.67 -22.77 11.36
N ILE A 12 -1.04 -22.50 10.22
CA ILE A 12 0.31 -21.94 10.14
C ILE A 12 0.25 -20.42 9.89
N GLU A 13 -0.52 -20.01 8.89
CA GLU A 13 -0.57 -18.61 8.45
C GLU A 13 -1.87 -18.31 7.71
N THR A 14 -2.34 -17.07 7.83
CA THR A 14 -3.40 -16.53 6.99
C THR A 14 -2.92 -15.32 6.22
N VAL A 15 -3.13 -15.30 4.90
CA VAL A 15 -2.77 -14.17 4.03
C VAL A 15 -4.04 -13.58 3.43
N PRO A 16 -4.58 -12.47 3.98
CA PRO A 16 -5.73 -11.80 3.41
C PRO A 16 -5.34 -11.04 2.13
N THR A 17 -6.24 -11.06 1.16
CA THR A 17 -6.18 -10.24 -0.06
C THR A 17 -7.50 -9.47 -0.23
N PHE A 18 -7.68 -8.75 -1.34
CA PHE A 18 -8.87 -7.92 -1.61
C PHE A 18 -10.22 -8.60 -1.28
N ARG A 19 -10.38 -9.88 -1.64
CA ARG A 19 -11.65 -10.60 -1.49
C ARG A 19 -11.48 -12.10 -1.21
N SER A 20 -10.30 -12.51 -0.79
CA SER A 20 -10.01 -13.90 -0.44
C SER A 20 -9.02 -13.97 0.70
N LEU A 21 -9.04 -15.09 1.41
CA LEU A 21 -8.10 -15.42 2.47
C LEU A 21 -7.39 -16.70 2.08
N THR A 22 -6.06 -16.66 1.95
CA THR A 22 -5.26 -17.88 1.85
C THR A 22 -4.99 -18.40 3.25
N VAL A 23 -5.26 -19.68 3.48
CA VAL A 23 -5.02 -20.36 4.75
C VAL A 23 -3.97 -21.43 4.53
N ARG A 24 -2.81 -21.29 5.18
CA ARG A 24 -1.74 -22.30 5.19
C ARG A 24 -1.84 -23.10 6.48
N TYR A 25 -1.76 -24.42 6.38
CA TYR A 25 -1.91 -25.31 7.52
C TYR A 25 -1.01 -26.54 7.42
N ASP A 26 -0.73 -27.15 8.56
CA ASP A 26 -0.01 -28.41 8.70
C ASP A 26 -0.98 -29.59 8.50
N PRO A 27 -0.85 -30.35 7.41
CA PRO A 27 -1.72 -31.49 7.12
C PRO A 27 -1.53 -32.67 8.09
N LEU A 28 -0.47 -32.68 8.92
CA LEU A 28 -0.28 -33.69 9.96
C LEU A 28 -1.04 -33.36 11.24
N ALA A 29 -1.38 -32.09 11.45
CA ALA A 29 -2.10 -31.62 12.64
C ALA A 29 -3.61 -31.44 12.41
N THR A 30 -4.06 -31.24 11.17
CA THR A 30 -5.47 -31.05 10.82
C THR A 30 -5.78 -31.44 9.37
N THR A 31 -7.06 -31.45 9.01
CA THR A 31 -7.51 -31.71 7.63
C THR A 31 -8.12 -30.47 6.99
N ARG A 32 -8.10 -30.43 5.65
CA ARG A 32 -8.80 -29.40 4.87
C ARG A 32 -10.27 -29.26 5.28
N ALA A 33 -10.98 -30.38 5.42
CA ALA A 33 -12.41 -30.36 5.73
C ALA A 33 -12.70 -29.76 7.11
N SER A 34 -11.88 -30.09 8.11
CA SER A 34 -11.98 -29.53 9.46
C SER A 34 -11.74 -28.02 9.47
N LEU A 35 -10.70 -27.55 8.76
CA LEU A 35 -10.40 -26.12 8.63
C LEU A 35 -11.47 -25.36 7.85
N GLU A 36 -11.95 -25.92 6.73
CA GLU A 36 -13.03 -25.31 5.94
C GLU A 36 -14.30 -25.12 6.78
N ALA A 37 -14.69 -26.14 7.57
CA ALA A 37 -15.82 -26.05 8.48
C ALA A 37 -15.64 -24.95 9.53
N ALA A 38 -14.46 -24.88 10.16
CA ALA A 38 -14.16 -23.87 11.17
C ALA A 38 -14.15 -22.44 10.59
N VAL A 39 -13.53 -22.24 9.42
CA VAL A 39 -13.50 -20.95 8.73
C VAL A 39 -14.91 -20.50 8.33
N ARG A 40 -15.74 -21.42 7.81
CA ARG A 40 -17.15 -21.11 7.48
C ARG A 40 -17.95 -20.70 8.71
N ALA A 41 -17.78 -21.41 9.82
CA ALA A 41 -18.44 -21.05 11.08
C ALA A 41 -18.02 -19.66 11.57
N LEU A 42 -16.72 -19.33 11.50
CA LEU A 42 -16.21 -18.01 11.88
C LEU A 42 -16.75 -16.90 10.98
N ALA A 43 -16.88 -17.15 9.68
CA ALA A 43 -17.38 -16.21 8.68
C ALA A 43 -18.91 -15.99 8.78
N ALA A 44 -19.66 -16.96 9.30
CA ALA A 44 -21.09 -16.84 9.54
C ALA A 44 -21.44 -16.06 10.83
N GLY A 45 -20.48 -15.91 11.74
CA GLY A 45 -20.66 -15.11 12.95
C GLY A 45 -20.66 -13.60 12.67
N PRO A 46 -21.15 -12.77 13.62
CA PRO A 46 -21.14 -11.32 13.47
C PRO A 46 -19.71 -10.78 13.30
N PRO A 47 -19.51 -9.68 12.56
CA PRO A 47 -18.22 -9.01 12.51
C PRO A 47 -17.78 -8.62 13.93
N PRO A 48 -16.48 -8.64 14.23
CA PRO A 48 -16.00 -8.25 15.55
C PRO A 48 -16.33 -6.77 15.83
N ASP A 49 -16.77 -6.48 17.07
CA ASP A 49 -17.10 -5.12 17.54
C ASP A 49 -15.90 -4.16 17.56
N THR A 50 -14.68 -4.69 17.56
CA THR A 50 -13.44 -3.93 17.71
C THR A 50 -12.54 -4.08 16.48
N ALA A 51 -12.87 -3.35 15.40
CA ALA A 51 -11.82 -3.01 14.44
C ALA A 51 -10.92 -1.95 15.11
N PRO A 52 -9.59 -2.12 15.16
CA PRO A 52 -8.71 -1.05 15.60
C PRO A 52 -8.97 0.19 14.74
N PRO A 53 -8.90 1.40 15.32
CA PRO A 53 -9.15 2.62 14.58
C PRO A 53 -8.20 2.67 13.38
N ALA A 54 -8.76 2.94 12.20
CA ALA A 54 -7.97 3.07 10.98
C ALA A 54 -6.99 4.23 11.15
N ARG A 55 -5.69 3.92 11.18
CA ARG A 55 -4.65 4.95 11.26
C ARG A 55 -4.70 5.80 10.00
N GLN A 56 -4.54 7.10 10.16
CA GLN A 56 -4.52 8.02 9.03
C GLN A 56 -3.08 8.52 8.81
N TRP A 57 -2.55 8.21 7.63
CA TRP A 57 -1.21 8.56 7.21
C TRP A 57 -1.25 9.68 6.18
N THR A 58 -0.38 10.68 6.36
CA THR A 58 -0.14 11.74 5.39
C THR A 58 1.29 11.60 4.88
N LEU A 59 1.47 11.06 3.66
CA LEU A 59 2.79 10.75 3.12
C LEU A 59 3.24 11.79 2.08
N PRO A 60 4.47 12.32 2.17
CA PRO A 60 4.97 13.29 1.20
C PRO A 60 5.33 12.59 -0.12
N ALA A 61 5.03 13.23 -1.25
CA ALA A 61 5.44 12.75 -2.57
C ALA A 61 5.84 13.91 -3.49
N CYS A 62 6.97 13.77 -4.17
CA CYS A 62 7.37 14.65 -5.26
C CYS A 62 6.83 14.08 -6.57
N TYR A 63 6.04 14.86 -7.31
CA TYR A 63 5.35 14.40 -8.53
C TYR A 63 6.07 14.84 -9.79
N GLY A 64 5.85 14.09 -10.88
CA GLY A 64 6.30 14.45 -12.22
C GLY A 64 7.81 14.39 -12.45
N GLY A 65 8.22 14.82 -13.65
CA GLY A 65 9.63 14.82 -14.07
C GLY A 65 10.33 13.48 -13.85
N ALA A 66 11.52 13.50 -13.26
CA ALA A 66 12.28 12.29 -12.95
C ALA A 66 11.66 11.43 -11.83
N PHE A 67 10.79 12.01 -10.99
CA PHE A 67 10.11 11.30 -9.91
C PHE A 67 8.87 10.54 -10.40
N GLY A 68 8.17 11.10 -11.39
CA GLY A 68 6.95 10.59 -11.98
C GLY A 68 6.95 10.69 -13.50
N PRO A 69 7.75 9.87 -14.21
CA PRO A 69 7.93 9.97 -15.66
C PRO A 69 6.65 9.71 -16.47
N ASP A 70 5.63 9.07 -15.89
CA ASP A 70 4.37 8.79 -16.58
C ASP A 70 3.28 9.84 -16.28
N LEU A 71 3.52 10.80 -15.38
CA LEU A 71 2.51 11.76 -14.95
C LEU A 71 1.92 12.56 -16.13
N ALA A 72 2.77 13.08 -17.01
CA ALA A 72 2.34 13.87 -18.15
C ALA A 72 1.44 13.05 -19.10
N ALA A 73 1.85 11.82 -19.42
CA ALA A 73 1.07 10.93 -20.29
C ALA A 73 -0.27 10.51 -19.66
N ILE A 74 -0.32 10.33 -18.34
CA ILE A 74 -1.58 10.08 -17.60
C ILE A 74 -2.50 11.30 -17.67
N ALA A 75 -1.95 12.49 -17.45
CA ALA A 75 -2.69 13.75 -17.49
C ALA A 75 -3.29 13.99 -18.88
N ASP A 76 -2.46 13.90 -19.91
CA ASP A 76 -2.86 14.06 -21.31
C ASP A 76 -3.98 13.08 -21.68
N ALA A 77 -3.82 11.81 -21.33
CA ALA A 77 -4.82 10.78 -21.60
C ALA A 77 -6.13 11.00 -20.84
N ALA A 78 -6.10 11.74 -19.72
CA ALA A 78 -7.27 12.07 -18.92
C ALA A 78 -7.93 13.41 -19.33
N GLY A 79 -7.33 14.14 -20.27
CA GLY A 79 -7.75 15.51 -20.61
C GLY A 79 -7.51 16.50 -19.46
N LEU A 80 -6.48 16.26 -18.65
CA LEU A 80 -6.11 17.05 -17.48
C LEU A 80 -4.70 17.62 -17.66
N THR A 81 -4.41 18.66 -16.91
CA THR A 81 -3.03 19.11 -16.67
C THR A 81 -2.32 18.21 -15.65
N PRO A 82 -0.98 18.23 -15.61
CA PRO A 82 -0.22 17.57 -14.55
C PRO A 82 -0.66 18.04 -13.14
N ASP A 83 -0.92 19.33 -12.96
CA ASP A 83 -1.32 19.90 -11.67
C ASP A 83 -2.71 19.42 -11.24
N GLU A 84 -3.68 19.35 -12.15
CA GLU A 84 -5.00 18.77 -11.86
C GLU A 84 -4.90 17.28 -11.52
N THR A 85 -4.02 16.55 -12.20
CA THR A 85 -3.77 15.13 -11.91
C THR A 85 -3.17 14.96 -10.51
N ILE A 86 -2.23 15.81 -10.11
CA ILE A 86 -1.66 15.84 -8.76
C ILE A 86 -2.74 16.18 -7.73
N ALA A 87 -3.57 17.19 -8.00
CA ALA A 87 -4.66 17.60 -7.11
C ALA A 87 -5.66 16.46 -6.88
N LEU A 88 -6.06 15.75 -7.94
CA LEU A 88 -6.93 14.57 -7.84
C LEU A 88 -6.31 13.43 -7.04
N HIS A 89 -5.01 13.16 -7.22
CA HIS A 89 -4.33 12.08 -6.49
C HIS A 89 -4.14 12.44 -5.02
N THR A 90 -3.71 13.66 -4.71
CA THR A 90 -3.48 14.13 -3.34
C THR A 90 -4.76 14.43 -2.56
N GLY A 91 -5.87 14.74 -3.23
CA GLY A 91 -7.16 15.02 -2.59
C GLY A 91 -7.91 13.78 -2.06
N ALA A 92 -7.53 12.59 -2.52
CA ALA A 92 -8.18 11.33 -2.13
C ALA A 92 -7.63 10.78 -0.79
N ASP A 93 -8.48 10.04 -0.07
CA ASP A 93 -8.07 9.18 1.05
C ASP A 93 -8.06 7.73 0.58
N TYR A 94 -6.87 7.17 0.43
CA TYR A 94 -6.69 5.82 -0.07
C TYR A 94 -6.72 4.80 1.06
N VAL A 95 -7.55 3.77 0.95
CA VAL A 95 -7.56 2.67 1.93
C VAL A 95 -6.56 1.61 1.51
N VAL A 96 -5.71 1.18 2.44
CA VAL A 96 -4.81 0.03 2.25
C VAL A 96 -5.64 -1.24 2.29
N TYR A 97 -5.92 -1.84 1.13
CA TYR A 97 -6.72 -3.06 1.07
C TYR A 97 -5.93 -4.31 1.48
N MET A 98 -4.67 -4.39 1.05
CA MET A 98 -3.76 -5.47 1.41
C MET A 98 -2.31 -5.04 1.27
N LEU A 99 -1.42 -5.79 1.91
CA LEU A 99 0.03 -5.73 1.66
C LEU A 99 0.44 -7.01 0.91
N GLY A 100 1.36 -6.91 -0.06
CA GLY A 100 1.85 -8.08 -0.80
C GLY A 100 2.65 -7.68 -2.03
N PHE A 101 3.06 -8.64 -2.86
CA PHE A 101 4.04 -8.48 -3.95
C PHE A 101 5.49 -8.26 -3.46
N LEU A 102 5.71 -7.29 -2.58
CA LEU A 102 6.96 -7.09 -1.85
C LEU A 102 6.67 -6.84 -0.36
N PRO A 103 7.64 -7.07 0.54
CA PRO A 103 7.49 -6.71 1.95
C PRO A 103 7.06 -5.25 2.12
N GLY A 104 5.89 -5.03 2.72
CA GLY A 104 5.32 -3.71 2.97
C GLY A 104 4.73 -2.99 1.75
N PHE A 105 4.60 -3.62 0.58
CA PHE A 105 4.02 -2.98 -0.60
C PHE A 105 2.50 -2.85 -0.44
N PRO A 106 1.94 -1.62 -0.41
CA PRO A 106 0.54 -1.39 -0.11
C PRO A 106 -0.27 -1.30 -1.40
N PHE A 107 -1.26 -2.18 -1.55
CA PHE A 107 -2.29 -2.00 -2.57
C PHE A 107 -3.39 -1.11 -2.01
N MET A 108 -3.46 0.12 -2.49
CA MET A 108 -4.42 1.11 -2.04
C MET A 108 -5.39 1.43 -3.18
N GLY A 109 -6.68 1.51 -2.89
CA GLY A 109 -7.71 1.60 -3.94
C GLY A 109 -8.49 2.90 -3.96
N ASP A 110 -9.46 2.95 -4.88
CA ASP A 110 -10.35 4.08 -5.13
C ASP A 110 -9.67 5.28 -5.81
N VAL A 111 -8.70 5.00 -6.70
CA VAL A 111 -8.15 6.03 -7.61
C VAL A 111 -9.27 6.60 -8.49
N ALA A 112 -9.32 7.93 -8.63
CA ALA A 112 -10.30 8.64 -9.44
C ALA A 112 -10.43 8.02 -10.85
N PRO A 113 -11.65 7.73 -11.35
CA PRO A 113 -11.86 7.07 -12.65
C PRO A 113 -11.10 7.70 -13.82
N SER A 114 -10.97 9.03 -13.84
CA SER A 114 -10.22 9.77 -14.86
C SER A 114 -8.73 9.37 -14.93
N LEU A 115 -8.12 9.00 -13.80
CA LEU A 115 -6.72 8.60 -13.69
C LEU A 115 -6.49 7.10 -13.90
N GLN A 116 -7.55 6.29 -13.90
CA GLN A 116 -7.43 4.83 -13.99
C GLN A 116 -6.95 4.40 -15.37
N ARG A 117 -5.83 3.68 -15.43
CA ARG A 117 -5.27 3.14 -16.69
C ARG A 117 -4.79 1.72 -16.50
N PRO A 118 -4.92 0.84 -17.51
CA PRO A 118 -4.35 -0.50 -17.42
C PRO A 118 -2.85 -0.42 -17.15
N ARG A 119 -2.29 -1.50 -16.60
CA ARG A 119 -0.83 -1.64 -16.49
C ARG A 119 -0.19 -1.41 -17.85
N ARG A 120 1.05 -0.92 -17.83
CA ARG A 120 1.88 -0.82 -19.04
C ARG A 120 1.95 -2.19 -19.72
N ALA A 121 1.85 -2.19 -21.05
CA ALA A 121 2.03 -3.39 -21.85
C ALA A 121 3.42 -4.00 -21.65
N GLU A 122 4.43 -3.14 -21.54
CA GLU A 122 5.81 -3.52 -21.24
C GLU A 122 6.20 -3.02 -19.83
N PRO A 123 6.36 -3.94 -18.86
CA PRO A 123 6.83 -3.60 -17.52
C PRO A 123 8.25 -3.04 -17.54
N ARG A 124 8.54 -2.08 -16.66
CA ARG A 124 9.91 -1.63 -16.42
C ARG A 124 10.69 -2.73 -15.72
N LEU A 125 11.94 -2.94 -16.15
CA LEU A 125 12.88 -3.81 -15.45
C LEU A 125 13.30 -3.23 -14.09
N ARG A 126 13.30 -1.89 -13.97
CA ARG A 126 13.72 -1.19 -12.75
C ARG A 126 12.77 -0.04 -12.45
N VAL A 127 11.99 -0.19 -11.39
CA VAL A 127 11.21 0.86 -10.73
C VAL A 127 11.97 1.26 -9.46
N PRO A 128 12.33 2.53 -9.27
CA PRO A 128 13.02 2.97 -8.06
C PRO A 128 12.22 2.74 -6.77
N ALA A 129 12.92 2.48 -5.66
CA ALA A 129 12.30 2.49 -4.34
C ALA A 129 11.68 3.87 -4.06
N GLY A 130 10.52 3.87 -3.40
CA GLY A 130 9.70 5.05 -3.12
C GLY A 130 8.80 5.48 -4.27
N SER A 131 8.88 4.88 -5.46
CA SER A 131 8.02 5.30 -6.58
C SER A 131 6.54 5.17 -6.23
N VAL A 132 5.80 6.27 -6.37
CA VAL A 132 4.35 6.36 -6.29
C VAL A 132 3.79 6.05 -7.67
N ALA A 133 2.89 5.08 -7.73
CA ALA A 133 2.39 4.57 -9.00
C ALA A 133 0.88 4.33 -8.98
N ILE A 134 0.27 4.28 -10.16
CA ILE A 134 -1.12 3.93 -10.37
C ILE A 134 -1.26 2.83 -11.43
N ALA A 135 -2.24 1.95 -11.24
CA ALA A 135 -2.70 0.99 -12.25
C ALA A 135 -4.13 0.54 -11.94
N ASN A 136 -4.97 0.50 -12.97
CA ASN A 136 -6.41 0.30 -12.85
C ASN A 136 -6.98 1.29 -11.81
N GLY A 137 -7.81 0.82 -10.88
CA GLY A 137 -8.32 1.61 -9.75
C GLY A 137 -7.39 1.68 -8.54
N LEU A 138 -6.11 1.30 -8.64
CA LEU A 138 -5.19 1.20 -7.52
C LEU A 138 -4.03 2.19 -7.60
N THR A 139 -3.54 2.61 -6.44
CA THR A 139 -2.27 3.32 -6.24
C THR A 139 -1.41 2.59 -5.22
N ALA A 140 -0.10 2.74 -5.33
CA ALA A 140 0.88 2.08 -4.47
C ALA A 140 2.18 2.89 -4.37
N ILE A 141 2.98 2.57 -3.37
CA ILE A 141 4.37 3.03 -3.25
C ILE A 141 5.27 1.81 -3.25
N TYR A 142 6.25 1.75 -4.15
CA TYR A 142 7.20 0.64 -4.22
C TYR A 142 8.18 0.73 -3.03
N PRO A 143 8.20 -0.23 -2.07
CA PRO A 143 9.09 -0.11 -0.91
C PRO A 143 10.55 -0.37 -1.25
N TRP A 144 10.81 -1.12 -2.32
CA TRP A 144 12.14 -1.50 -2.81
C TRP A 144 12.24 -1.28 -4.31
N GLN A 145 13.47 -1.25 -4.83
CA GLN A 145 13.68 -1.32 -6.27
C GLN A 145 13.26 -2.69 -6.79
N SER A 146 12.36 -2.72 -7.77
CA SER A 146 11.89 -3.96 -8.39
C SER A 146 11.45 -3.73 -9.84
N PRO A 147 11.24 -4.78 -10.64
CA PRO A 147 10.45 -4.66 -11.86
C PRO A 147 9.00 -4.22 -11.54
N GLY A 148 8.33 -3.56 -12.48
CA GLY A 148 6.97 -3.09 -12.29
C GLY A 148 6.30 -2.53 -13.54
N GLY A 149 5.02 -2.85 -13.73
CA GLY A 149 4.21 -2.41 -14.88
C GLY A 149 3.24 -1.27 -14.57
N TRP A 150 3.38 -0.61 -13.42
CA TRP A 150 2.49 0.49 -13.04
C TRP A 150 3.01 1.83 -13.59
N HIS A 151 2.10 2.79 -13.75
CA HIS A 151 2.44 4.14 -14.21
C HIS A 151 2.98 4.95 -13.05
N LEU A 152 4.22 5.43 -13.16
CA LEU A 152 4.93 6.15 -12.13
C LEU A 152 4.59 7.63 -12.19
N ILE A 153 3.92 8.15 -11.17
CA ILE A 153 3.41 9.53 -11.13
C ILE A 153 4.17 10.42 -10.13
N GLY A 154 4.95 9.82 -9.24
CA GLY A 154 5.79 10.54 -8.28
C GLY A 154 6.68 9.62 -7.46
N ARG A 155 7.30 10.17 -6.40
CA ARG A 155 8.17 9.44 -5.49
C ARG A 155 8.02 9.93 -4.05
N CYS A 156 7.91 8.99 -3.12
CA CYS A 156 7.85 9.20 -1.68
C CYS A 156 9.20 8.81 -1.04
N PRO A 157 9.80 9.66 -0.19
CA PRO A 157 11.06 9.35 0.47
C PRO A 157 10.89 8.45 1.71
N VAL A 158 9.66 8.26 2.20
CA VAL A 158 9.39 7.53 3.45
C VAL A 158 9.56 6.01 3.25
N PRO A 159 10.41 5.33 4.05
CA PRO A 159 10.56 3.88 3.96
C PRO A 159 9.34 3.15 4.51
N LEU A 160 8.68 2.38 3.65
CA LEU A 160 7.49 1.60 4.01
C LEU A 160 7.81 0.27 4.70
N PHE A 161 9.05 -0.21 4.62
CA PHE A 161 9.46 -1.45 5.25
C PHE A 161 10.86 -1.33 5.83
N ASP A 162 11.04 -1.76 7.08
CA ASP A 162 12.34 -1.90 7.73
C ASP A 162 12.29 -3.10 8.69
N PRO A 163 13.06 -4.17 8.44
CA PRO A 163 13.02 -5.38 9.28
C PRO A 163 13.53 -5.16 10.71
N ARG A 164 14.12 -4.00 11.02
CA ARG A 164 14.63 -3.65 12.35
C ARG A 164 13.58 -2.96 13.24
N ARG A 165 12.43 -2.58 12.69
CA ARG A 165 11.32 -1.98 13.45
C ARG A 165 10.49 -3.07 14.15
N ASP A 166 9.93 -2.75 15.31
CA ASP A 166 8.97 -3.63 16.01
C ASP A 166 7.80 -4.04 15.12
N ALA A 167 7.30 -3.09 14.32
CA ALA A 167 6.39 -3.34 13.20
C ALA A 167 7.14 -3.09 11.89
N PRO A 168 7.60 -4.15 11.18
CA PRO A 168 8.45 -4.00 10.00
C PRO A 168 7.79 -3.22 8.86
N ALA A 169 6.51 -3.47 8.60
CA ALA A 169 5.72 -2.71 7.65
C ALA A 169 5.15 -1.45 8.31
N LEU A 170 5.32 -0.30 7.66
CA LEU A 170 4.81 0.97 8.14
C LEU A 170 3.27 0.99 8.15
N LEU A 171 2.69 0.61 7.01
CA LEU A 171 1.25 0.58 6.77
C LEU A 171 0.69 -0.81 7.09
N ALA A 172 -0.59 -0.86 7.43
CA ALA A 172 -1.34 -2.09 7.67
C ALA A 172 -2.65 -2.08 6.86
N PRO A 173 -3.21 -3.26 6.50
CA PRO A 173 -4.54 -3.33 5.90
C PRO A 173 -5.59 -2.62 6.77
N GLY A 174 -6.38 -1.75 6.15
CA GLY A 174 -7.37 -0.89 6.81
C GLY A 174 -6.88 0.52 7.11
N ASP A 175 -5.57 0.79 7.07
CA ASP A 175 -5.05 2.16 7.19
C ASP A 175 -5.56 3.05 6.05
N ARG A 176 -5.69 4.34 6.32
CA ARG A 176 -5.97 5.39 5.33
C ARG A 176 -4.69 6.15 5.03
N VAL A 177 -4.44 6.43 3.75
CA VAL A 177 -3.27 7.16 3.26
C VAL A 177 -3.72 8.31 2.40
N ARG A 178 -3.33 9.52 2.76
CA ARG A 178 -3.40 10.71 1.91
C ARG A 178 -1.99 11.12 1.52
N PHE A 179 -1.83 11.62 0.30
CA PHE A 179 -0.56 12.15 -0.17
C PHE A 179 -0.50 13.67 -0.01
N THR A 180 0.70 14.20 0.23
CA THR A 180 0.97 15.64 0.17
C THR A 180 2.05 15.88 -0.87
N ALA A 181 1.75 16.72 -1.87
CA ALA A 181 2.73 17.11 -2.87
C ALA A 181 3.84 17.96 -2.21
N VAL A 182 5.09 17.61 -2.48
CA VAL A 182 6.27 18.35 -2.01
C VAL A 182 7.18 18.72 -3.17
N ALA A 183 7.88 19.85 -3.04
CA ALA A 183 8.87 20.28 -4.01
C ALA A 183 10.13 19.37 -3.99
N PRO A 184 10.93 19.34 -5.07
CA PRO A 184 12.15 18.53 -5.14
C PRO A 184 13.14 18.77 -3.99
N ASP A 185 13.33 20.01 -3.56
CA ASP A 185 14.25 20.34 -2.46
C ASP A 185 13.75 19.78 -1.11
N ALA A 186 12.45 19.88 -0.86
CA ALA A 186 11.82 19.28 0.32
C ALA A 186 11.91 17.74 0.28
N PHE A 187 11.70 17.12 -0.89
CA PHE A 187 11.93 15.69 -1.07
C PHE A 187 13.39 15.31 -0.76
N ALA A 188 14.36 16.08 -1.26
CA ALA A 188 15.78 15.80 -1.04
C ALA A 188 16.15 15.90 0.44
N ALA A 189 15.68 16.93 1.15
CA ALA A 189 15.88 17.07 2.59
C ALA A 189 15.30 15.87 3.37
N LEU A 190 14.07 15.47 3.04
CA LEU A 190 13.41 14.31 3.64
C LEU A 190 14.16 12.99 3.35
N ALA A 191 14.66 12.82 2.13
CA ALA A 191 15.43 11.65 1.75
C ALA A 191 16.76 11.57 2.52
N GLU A 192 17.42 12.71 2.75
CA GLU A 192 18.64 12.80 3.56
C GLU A 192 18.39 12.51 5.04
N GLU A 193 17.29 13.01 5.61
CA GLU A 193 16.86 12.66 6.97
C GLU A 193 16.68 11.14 7.13
N VAL A 194 16.02 10.52 6.15
CA VAL A 194 15.81 9.06 6.11
C VAL A 194 17.14 8.32 5.99
N ALA A 195 18.03 8.75 5.10
CA ALA A 195 19.34 8.12 4.89
C ALA A 195 20.24 8.21 6.14
N THR A 196 20.17 9.31 6.88
CA THR A 196 20.93 9.55 8.11
C THR A 196 20.29 8.95 9.36
N GLY A 197 19.14 8.27 9.24
CA GLY A 197 18.43 7.66 10.37
C GLY A 197 17.75 8.67 11.30
N ARG A 198 17.63 9.93 10.90
CA ARG A 198 16.99 11.03 11.66
C ARG A 198 15.50 11.18 11.31
N HIS A 199 14.85 10.06 11.01
CA HIS A 199 13.45 10.03 10.59
C HIS A 199 12.64 9.22 11.61
N ASP A 200 11.62 9.87 12.18
CA ASP A 200 10.55 9.18 12.88
C ASP A 200 9.42 8.90 11.87
N PRO A 201 9.13 7.63 11.55
CA PRO A 201 8.04 7.28 10.66
C PRO A 201 6.66 7.68 11.21
N GLN A 202 6.49 7.70 12.54
CA GLN A 202 5.20 7.99 13.17
C GLN A 202 4.78 9.45 13.00
N ARG A 203 5.70 10.36 12.67
CA ARG A 203 5.37 11.77 12.39
C ARG A 203 4.36 11.96 11.26
N TRP A 204 4.23 10.96 10.38
CA TRP A 204 3.31 10.95 9.26
C TRP A 204 1.95 10.33 9.60
N CYS A 205 1.81 9.72 10.78
CA CYS A 205 0.56 9.17 11.24
C CYS A 205 -0.13 10.20 12.13
N ALA A 206 -1.35 10.62 11.77
CA ALA A 206 -2.22 11.26 12.73
C ALA A 206 -2.53 10.22 13.82
N SER A 207 -2.30 10.57 15.09
CA SER A 207 -2.76 9.71 16.18
C SER A 207 -4.29 9.63 16.12
N PRO A 208 -4.88 8.43 16.24
CA PRO A 208 -6.33 8.27 16.29
C PRO A 208 -6.95 8.99 17.49
#